data_AF-A0A6J5GY71-F1
#
_entry.id   AF-A0A6J5GY71-F1
#
_cell.length_a   1.000
_cell.length_b   1.000
_cell.length_c   1.000
_cell.angle_alpha   90.00
_cell.angle_beta   90.00
_cell.angle_gamma   90.00
#
_symmetry.space_group_name_H-M   'P 1'
#
loop_
_entity.id
_entity.type
_entity.pdbx_description
1 polymer ?
#
loop_
_entity_poly.entity_id
_entity_poly.type
_entity_poly.pdbx_seq_one_letter_code
_entity_poly.pdbx_strand_id
1 'polypeptide(L)'
;MTNLNNDGRRPRMPRSQTNAHLADGLLVRAGIPHRGGKLAFHAFDEGYAAMVSANAFWNPARQQFHFPEATDLTELDFALDSAGFTAMQLWKTRGKQAGIAGVYPWSYEQYVELASLCGASWFAQPDTDVCTK
;
A
#
# COMPACT_ATOMS: atom_id res chain seq x y z
N MET A 1 13.51 38.95 -36.67
CA MET A 1 12.29 38.48 -35.97
C MET A 1 12.11 37.00 -36.28
N THR A 2 12.66 36.13 -35.44
CA THR A 2 12.49 34.68 -35.53
C THR A 2 11.62 34.27 -34.35
N ASN A 3 10.37 33.88 -34.64
CA ASN A 3 9.43 33.39 -33.64
C ASN A 3 9.89 32.00 -33.16
N LEU A 4 10.39 31.95 -31.92
CA LEU A 4 10.58 30.71 -31.17
C LEU A 4 9.20 30.20 -30.77
N ASN A 5 8.67 29.23 -31.52
CA ASN A 5 7.52 28.44 -31.09
C ASN A 5 7.93 27.59 -29.89
N ASN A 6 7.69 28.14 -28.71
CA ASN A 6 7.75 27.44 -27.43
C ASN A 6 6.47 26.58 -27.29
N ASP A 7 6.41 25.45 -28.01
CA ASP A 7 5.40 24.42 -27.75
C ASP A 7 5.78 23.74 -26.43
N GLY A 8 5.14 24.21 -25.36
CA GLY A 8 5.23 23.67 -24.01
C GLY A 8 4.72 22.23 -23.95
N ARG A 9 5.52 21.30 -24.48
CA ARG A 9 5.30 19.85 -24.44
C ARG A 9 5.28 19.38 -22.98
N ARG A 10 4.11 19.51 -22.36
CA ARG A 10 3.73 18.63 -21.27
C ARG A 10 3.79 17.20 -21.83
N PRO A 11 4.49 16.26 -21.19
CA PRO A 11 4.51 14.88 -21.65
C PRO A 11 3.06 14.43 -21.85
N ARG A 12 2.72 13.95 -23.07
CA ARG A 12 1.38 13.47 -23.37
C ARG A 12 1.05 12.35 -22.39
N MET A 13 0.07 12.58 -21.52
CA MET A 13 -0.44 11.53 -20.65
C MET A 13 -0.91 10.35 -21.50
N PRO A 14 -0.64 9.09 -21.10
CA PRO A 14 -1.10 7.92 -21.83
C PRO A 14 -2.61 8.00 -22.06
N ARG A 15 -3.04 7.83 -23.31
CA ARG A 15 -4.45 7.78 -23.70
C ARG A 15 -4.86 6.33 -23.95
N SER A 16 -6.12 5.99 -23.68
CA SER A 16 -6.71 4.66 -23.94
C SER A 16 -6.13 3.53 -23.07
N GLN A 17 -5.99 3.77 -21.77
CA GLN A 17 -5.57 2.74 -20.81
C GLN A 17 -6.67 1.69 -20.67
N THR A 18 -6.39 0.44 -21.05
CA THR A 18 -7.35 -0.68 -20.96
C THR A 18 -7.70 -1.04 -19.51
N ASN A 19 -6.73 -0.90 -18.59
CA ASN A 19 -6.85 -1.38 -17.21
C ASN A 19 -6.95 -0.25 -16.17
N ALA A 20 -6.99 1.00 -16.60
CA ALA A 20 -7.11 2.13 -15.67
C ALA A 20 -8.59 2.48 -15.50
N HIS A 21 -9.24 1.80 -14.55
CA HIS A 21 -10.59 2.10 -14.12
C HIS A 21 -10.53 3.23 -13.09
N LEU A 22 -10.42 4.46 -13.56
CA LEU A 22 -10.45 5.63 -12.69
C LEU A 22 -11.92 5.97 -12.40
N ALA A 23 -12.29 5.96 -11.12
CA ALA A 23 -13.55 6.56 -10.70
C ALA A 23 -13.52 8.07 -11.02
N ASP A 24 -14.69 8.64 -11.30
CA ASP A 24 -14.80 10.08 -11.51
C ASP A 24 -14.49 10.83 -10.21
N GLY A 25 -13.52 11.75 -10.24
CA GLY A 25 -13.16 12.60 -9.11
C GLY A 25 -11.85 12.26 -8.41
N LEU A 26 -11.50 13.08 -7.41
CA LEU A 26 -10.32 12.88 -6.56
C LEU A 26 -10.71 12.00 -5.38
N LEU A 27 -10.02 10.88 -5.20
CA LEU A 27 -10.16 10.03 -4.01
C LEU A 27 -8.96 10.21 -3.08
N VAL A 28 -9.25 10.63 -1.85
CA VAL A 28 -8.27 10.70 -0.76
C VAL A 28 -8.57 9.57 0.22
N ARG A 29 -7.54 8.82 0.61
CA ARG A 29 -7.65 7.73 1.58
C ARG A 29 -6.97 8.09 2.89
N ALA A 30 -7.66 7.85 4.00
CA ALA A 30 -7.12 8.08 5.34
C ALA A 30 -6.14 6.95 5.72
N GLY A 31 -4.93 7.31 6.17
CA GLY A 31 -3.95 6.33 6.62
C GLY A 31 -4.35 5.74 7.97
N ILE A 32 -4.58 4.43 8.01
CA ILE A 32 -4.88 3.69 9.24
C ILE A 32 -3.66 2.83 9.61
N PRO A 33 -2.97 3.15 10.73
CA PRO A 33 -1.71 2.50 11.09
C PRO A 33 -1.89 1.09 11.68
N HIS A 34 -3.12 0.70 11.99
CA HIS A 34 -3.45 -0.54 12.67
C HIS A 34 -4.60 -1.25 11.96
N ARG A 35 -4.71 -2.56 12.14
CA ARG A 35 -5.78 -3.40 11.57
C ARG A 35 -7.17 -3.22 12.22
N GLY A 36 -7.39 -2.13 12.95
CA GLY A 36 -8.63 -1.83 13.69
C GLY A 36 -8.46 -0.68 14.70
N GLY A 37 -9.45 -0.51 15.57
CA GLY A 37 -9.46 0.50 16.64
C GLY A 37 -10.15 1.81 16.24
N LYS A 38 -9.99 2.85 17.07
CA LYS A 38 -10.79 4.10 16.96
C LYS A 38 -10.74 4.78 15.59
N LEU A 39 -9.59 4.75 14.91
CA LEU A 39 -9.46 5.35 13.58
C LEU A 39 -10.20 4.55 12.51
N ALA A 40 -10.15 3.22 12.57
CA ALA A 40 -10.93 2.36 11.67
C ALA A 40 -12.43 2.53 11.93
N PHE A 41 -12.83 2.55 13.20
CA PHE A 41 -14.20 2.80 13.59
C PHE A 41 -14.72 4.15 13.09
N HIS A 42 -13.94 5.23 13.27
CA HIS A 42 -14.36 6.56 12.81
C HIS A 42 -14.41 6.66 11.27
N ALA A 43 -13.45 6.05 10.57
CA ALA A 43 -13.49 5.96 9.11
C ALA A 43 -14.73 5.21 8.63
N PHE A 44 -15.15 4.16 9.34
CA PHE A 44 -16.37 3.42 9.06
C PHE A 44 -17.62 4.27 9.26
N ASP A 45 -17.73 4.93 10.42
CA ASP A 45 -18.88 5.77 10.76
C ASP A 45 -19.08 6.95 9.77
N GLU A 46 -17.98 7.54 9.31
CA GLU A 46 -17.99 8.67 8.37
C GLU A 46 -17.94 8.25 6.89
N GLY A 47 -17.80 6.95 6.59
CA GLY A 47 -17.69 6.44 5.22
C GLY A 47 -16.41 6.86 4.48
N TYR A 48 -15.29 7.05 5.19
CA TYR A 48 -14.01 7.39 4.57
C TYR A 48 -13.32 6.17 3.97
N ALA A 49 -12.81 6.31 2.75
CA ALA A 49 -11.89 5.34 2.18
C ALA A 49 -10.56 5.35 2.96
N ALA A 50 -9.94 4.18 3.09
CA ALA A 50 -8.78 3.97 3.95
C ALA A 50 -7.54 3.46 3.19
N MET A 51 -6.36 3.67 3.77
CA MET A 51 -5.11 3.05 3.33
C MET A 51 -4.43 2.40 4.54
N VAL A 52 -4.09 1.13 4.41
CA VAL A 52 -3.60 0.30 5.52
C VAL A 52 -2.29 -0.32 5.12
N SER A 53 -1.27 -0.20 5.98
CA SER A 53 0.04 -0.80 5.72
C SER A 53 0.00 -2.31 5.92
N ALA A 54 0.61 -3.09 5.02
CA ALA A 54 0.77 -4.54 5.20
C ALA A 54 1.44 -4.92 6.53
N ASN A 55 2.34 -4.07 7.04
CA ASN A 55 2.97 -4.27 8.34
C ASN A 55 1.96 -4.28 9.50
N ALA A 56 0.79 -3.65 9.36
CA ALA A 56 -0.27 -3.68 10.39
C ALA A 56 -0.81 -5.09 10.62
N PHE A 57 -0.69 -5.98 9.64
CA PHE A 57 -1.12 -7.38 9.72
C PHE A 57 0.01 -8.35 10.06
N TRP A 58 1.28 -7.91 10.01
CA TRP A 58 2.42 -8.79 10.20
C TRP A 58 2.60 -9.20 11.68
N ASN A 59 2.64 -10.50 11.93
CA ASN A 59 3.00 -11.05 13.24
C ASN A 59 4.47 -11.54 13.22
N PRO A 60 5.42 -10.77 13.79
CA PRO A 60 6.83 -11.13 13.74
C PRO A 60 7.18 -12.37 14.57
N ALA A 61 6.39 -12.72 15.60
CA ALA A 61 6.63 -13.92 16.40
C ALA A 61 6.30 -15.20 15.62
N ARG A 62 5.29 -15.13 14.76
CA ARG A 62 4.82 -16.25 13.94
C ARG A 62 5.32 -16.22 12.50
N GLN A 63 6.00 -15.14 12.09
CA GLN A 63 6.46 -14.89 10.72
C GLN A 63 5.35 -15.09 9.68
N GLN A 64 4.14 -14.59 9.99
CA GLN A 64 2.97 -14.70 9.13
C GLN A 64 2.10 -13.46 9.26
N PHE A 65 1.26 -13.21 8.26
CA PHE A 65 0.17 -12.26 8.40
C PHE A 65 -0.93 -12.84 9.29
N HIS A 66 -1.63 -11.96 10.01
CA HIS A 66 -2.72 -12.31 10.89
C HIS A 66 -3.87 -11.33 10.75
N PHE A 67 -5.02 -11.86 10.35
CA PHE A 67 -6.28 -11.16 10.26
C PHE A 67 -7.05 -11.28 11.57
N PRO A 68 -7.64 -10.19 12.08
CA PRO A 68 -8.61 -10.28 13.16
C PRO A 68 -9.88 -10.96 12.62
N GLU A 69 -10.57 -11.73 13.47
CA GLU A 69 -11.85 -12.37 13.12
C GLU A 69 -12.95 -11.35 12.81
N ALA A 70 -12.92 -10.20 13.50
CA ALA A 70 -13.81 -9.06 13.26
C ALA A 70 -13.01 -7.76 13.30
N THR A 71 -13.27 -6.85 12.35
CA THR A 71 -12.72 -5.50 12.30
C THR A 71 -13.59 -4.61 11.42
N ASP A 72 -13.79 -3.35 11.80
CA ASP A 72 -14.50 -2.38 10.94
C ASP A 72 -13.76 -2.12 9.62
N LEU A 73 -12.46 -2.44 9.60
CA LEU A 73 -11.61 -2.22 8.44
C LEU A 73 -12.05 -3.02 7.20
N THR A 74 -12.61 -4.23 7.39
CA THR A 74 -13.09 -5.06 6.26
C THR A 74 -14.34 -4.48 5.61
N GLU A 75 -15.02 -3.55 6.28
CA GLU A 75 -16.22 -2.90 5.79
C GLU A 75 -15.92 -1.59 5.03
N LEU A 76 -14.64 -1.20 4.92
CA LEU A 76 -14.19 0.01 4.23
C LEU A 76 -13.72 -0.30 2.80
N ASP A 77 -13.86 0.68 1.88
CA ASP A 77 -12.99 0.73 0.69
C ASP A 77 -11.58 1.07 1.15
N PHE A 78 -10.76 0.03 1.34
CA PHE A 78 -9.38 0.21 1.73
C PHE A 78 -8.37 -0.23 0.65
N ALA A 79 -7.27 0.51 0.62
CA ALA A 79 -6.06 0.21 -0.11
C ALA A 79 -5.07 -0.52 0.80
N LEU A 80 -4.39 -1.54 0.29
CA LEU A 80 -3.24 -2.13 0.97
C LEU A 80 -1.94 -1.46 0.52
N ASP A 81 -1.32 -0.70 1.40
CA ASP A 81 0.03 -0.18 1.24
C ASP A 81 1.07 -1.31 1.45
N SER A 82 2.12 -1.32 0.63
CA SER A 82 3.16 -2.35 0.65
C SER A 82 4.02 -2.32 1.92
N ALA A 83 3.95 -1.25 2.72
CA ALA A 83 4.77 -0.97 3.88
C ALA A 83 6.24 -0.62 3.58
N GLY A 84 6.56 -0.12 2.38
CA GLY A 84 7.94 0.20 1.99
C GLY A 84 8.68 1.12 2.97
N PHE A 85 8.02 2.18 3.46
CA PHE A 85 8.61 3.07 4.46
C PHE A 85 8.97 2.32 5.76
N THR A 86 8.03 1.54 6.29
CA THR A 86 8.21 0.77 7.52
C THR A 86 9.28 -0.32 7.36
N ALA A 87 9.28 -1.02 6.22
CA ALA A 87 10.27 -2.03 5.89
C ALA A 87 11.68 -1.43 5.82
N MET A 88 11.84 -0.26 5.21
CA MET A 88 13.11 0.46 5.19
C MET A 88 13.57 0.89 6.58
N GLN A 89 12.66 1.34 7.45
CA GLN A 89 12.99 1.67 8.84
C GLN A 89 13.43 0.43 9.63
N LEU A 90 12.76 -0.71 9.43
CA LEU A 90 13.16 -1.99 10.00
C LEU A 90 14.53 -2.45 9.49
N TRP A 91 14.79 -2.34 8.19
CA TRP A 91 16.10 -2.69 7.61
C TRP A 91 17.24 -1.80 8.14
N LYS A 92 17.01 -0.49 8.27
CA LYS A 92 18.00 0.43 8.86
C LYS A 92 18.36 0.00 10.27
N THR A 93 17.36 -0.32 11.09
CA THR A 93 17.53 -0.65 12.52
C THR A 93 17.99 -2.09 12.78
N ARG A 94 17.51 -3.07 12.01
CA ARG A 94 17.73 -4.51 12.25
C ARG A 94 18.60 -5.20 11.20
N GLY A 95 18.94 -4.51 10.12
CA GLY A 95 19.71 -5.07 9.02
C GLY A 95 18.86 -5.89 8.05
N LYS A 96 19.53 -6.82 7.35
CA LYS A 96 18.90 -7.64 6.32
C LYS A 96 17.74 -8.44 6.90
N GLN A 97 16.58 -8.35 6.26
CA GLN A 97 15.39 -9.14 6.56
C GLN A 97 15.37 -10.43 5.72
N ALA A 98 14.53 -11.40 6.12
CA ALA A 98 14.45 -12.70 5.46
C ALA A 98 13.64 -12.68 4.14
N GLY A 99 12.80 -11.67 3.95
CA GLY A 99 11.84 -11.60 2.87
C GLY A 99 12.30 -10.83 1.65
N ILE A 100 11.35 -10.14 1.00
CA ILE A 100 11.53 -9.45 -0.28
C ILE A 100 12.75 -8.51 -0.23
N ALA A 101 13.64 -8.66 -1.22
CA ALA A 101 14.86 -7.87 -1.42
C ALA A 101 15.80 -7.76 -0.20
N GLY A 102 15.61 -8.61 0.82
CA GLY A 102 16.30 -8.46 2.10
C GLY A 102 15.89 -7.24 2.93
N VAL A 103 14.76 -6.59 2.58
CA VAL A 103 14.23 -5.37 3.23
C VAL A 103 12.93 -5.65 3.97
N TYR A 104 12.06 -6.48 3.39
CA TYR A 104 10.78 -6.85 4.01
C TYR A 104 10.91 -8.11 4.87
N PRO A 105 10.15 -8.24 5.96
CA PRO A 105 10.21 -9.44 6.79
C PRO A 105 9.38 -10.61 6.23
N TRP A 106 8.55 -10.39 5.21
CA TRP A 106 7.72 -11.41 4.55
C TRP A 106 8.15 -11.70 3.12
N SER A 107 7.79 -12.88 2.61
CA SER A 107 8.02 -13.27 1.21
C SER A 107 6.98 -12.64 0.25
N TYR A 108 7.22 -12.75 -1.05
CA TYR A 108 6.24 -12.37 -2.07
C TYR A 108 4.97 -13.19 -1.99
N GLU A 109 5.10 -14.50 -1.76
CA GLU A 109 3.96 -15.41 -1.62
C GLU A 109 3.05 -14.97 -0.47
N GLN A 110 3.63 -14.71 0.71
CA GLN A 110 2.88 -14.24 1.88
C GLN A 110 2.20 -12.90 1.61
N TYR A 111 2.87 -11.99 0.90
CA TYR A 111 2.31 -10.68 0.56
C TYR A 111 1.14 -10.80 -0.42
N VAL A 112 1.28 -11.62 -1.46
CA VAL A 112 0.22 -11.84 -2.46
C VAL A 112 -0.96 -12.57 -1.83
N GLU A 113 -0.71 -13.54 -0.93
CA GLU A 113 -1.75 -14.18 -0.14
C GLU A 113 -2.51 -13.15 0.72
N LEU A 114 -1.80 -12.28 1.45
CA LEU A 114 -2.41 -11.18 2.19
C LEU A 114 -3.28 -10.29 1.28
N ALA A 115 -2.72 -9.82 0.17
CA ALA A 115 -3.42 -8.94 -0.77
C ALA A 115 -4.68 -9.59 -1.35
N SER A 116 -4.65 -10.91 -1.57
CA SER A 116 -5.77 -11.68 -2.13
C SER A 116 -6.88 -11.95 -1.11
N LEU A 117 -6.53 -12.07 0.18
CA LEU A 117 -7.47 -12.48 1.23
C LEU A 117 -8.01 -11.32 2.07
N CYS A 118 -7.32 -10.17 2.08
CA CYS A 118 -7.66 -9.07 2.99
C CYS A 118 -8.90 -8.27 2.60
N GLY A 119 -9.39 -8.41 1.36
CA GLY A 119 -10.53 -7.63 0.85
C GLY A 119 -10.17 -6.21 0.38
N ALA A 120 -8.88 -5.90 0.20
CA ALA A 120 -8.47 -4.60 -0.33
C ALA A 120 -8.99 -4.40 -1.76
N SER A 121 -9.45 -3.18 -2.06
CA SER A 121 -9.91 -2.82 -3.41
C SER A 121 -8.76 -2.63 -4.40
N TRP A 122 -7.56 -2.32 -3.88
CA TRP A 122 -6.30 -2.27 -4.61
C TRP A 122 -5.13 -2.40 -3.63
N PHE A 123 -3.98 -2.82 -4.13
CA PHE A 123 -2.77 -2.99 -3.35
C PHE A 123 -1.55 -2.46 -4.10
N ALA A 124 -0.58 -1.91 -3.37
CA ALA A 124 0.68 -1.46 -3.94
C ALA A 124 1.70 -2.59 -3.93
N GLN A 125 2.41 -2.81 -5.05
CA GLN A 125 3.49 -3.79 -5.07
C GLN A 125 4.59 -3.41 -4.05
N PRO A 126 5.19 -4.37 -3.32
CA PRO A 126 6.42 -4.14 -2.59
C PRO A 126 7.54 -3.67 -3.50
N ASP A 127 8.30 -2.69 -3.02
CA ASP A 127 9.46 -2.16 -3.74
C ASP A 127 10.56 -3.22 -3.80
N THR A 128 11.19 -3.35 -4.97
CA THR A 128 12.25 -4.35 -5.21
C THR A 128 13.66 -3.76 -5.11
N ASP A 129 13.79 -2.52 -4.69
CA ASP A 129 15.10 -1.86 -4.63
C ASP A 129 15.98 -2.58 -3.60
N VAL A 130 16.98 -3.28 -4.11
CA VAL A 130 17.88 -4.09 -3.29
C VAL A 130 18.74 -3.16 -2.45
N CYS A 131 18.56 -3.23 -1.13
CA CYS A 131 19.37 -2.47 -0.19
C CYS A 131 20.58 -3.30 0.25
N THR A 132 21.76 -2.95 -0.24
CA THR A 132 23.04 -3.51 0.23
C THR A 132 23.57 -2.68 1.40
N LYS A 133 23.86 -3.33 2.53
CA LYS A 133 24.70 -2.74 3.59
C LYS A 133 26.17 -2.94 3.27
#